data_AF-A0A2D5SCU8-F1
#
_entry.id   AF-A0A2D5SCU8-F1
#
_cell.length_a   1.000
_cell.length_b   1.000
_cell.length_c   1.000
_cell.angle_alpha   90.00
_cell.angle_beta   90.00
_cell.angle_gamma   90.00
#
_symmetry.space_group_name_H-M   'P 1'
#
loop_
_entity.id
_entity.type
_entity.pdbx_description
1 polymer ?
#
loop_
_entity_poly.entity_id
_entity_poly.type
_entity_poly.pdbx_seq_one_letter_code
_entity_poly.pdbx_strand_id
1 'polypeptide(L)'
;MCGSTTPVDMSQAGGSVMCGCGETLEVPSLRAIRELTPSSEATDARKYQWNPAAGVTFASGVVIALVGAGVALFMHLNSLELTNLEPPPEDEVAAWIAEVDSAAPEELIEMWNVARHVGLGDYHASPFVQARMVSQRLAMYRNIGLIVVASGLAFAGSSVFLRRRSA
;
A
#
# COMPACT_ATOMS: atom_id res chain seq x y z
N MET A 1 48.10 29.27 -27.86
CA MET A 1 47.90 27.96 -27.19
C MET A 1 47.64 28.21 -25.70
N CYS A 2 46.49 27.77 -25.16
CA CYS A 2 46.03 28.09 -23.79
C CYS A 2 46.87 27.45 -22.67
N GLY A 3 47.69 26.42 -22.93
CA GLY A 3 48.53 25.75 -21.93
C GLY A 3 47.76 25.03 -20.81
N SER A 4 46.44 25.21 -20.74
CA SER A 4 45.52 24.66 -19.76
C SER A 4 45.06 23.26 -20.15
N THR A 5 45.10 22.34 -19.20
CA THR A 5 44.53 20.99 -19.34
C THR A 5 43.00 21.07 -19.27
N THR A 6 42.31 20.63 -20.33
CA THR A 6 40.84 20.53 -20.34
C THR A 6 40.44 19.08 -20.09
N PRO A 7 39.61 18.78 -19.07
CA PRO A 7 39.12 17.43 -18.85
C PRO A 7 38.18 17.04 -19.99
N VAL A 8 38.36 15.83 -20.53
CA VAL A 8 37.59 15.33 -21.66
C VAL A 8 37.02 13.96 -21.30
N ASP A 9 35.74 13.75 -21.60
CA ASP A 9 35.06 12.48 -21.33
C ASP A 9 35.26 11.49 -22.49
N MET A 10 35.24 10.18 -22.20
CA MET A 10 35.32 9.14 -23.25
C MET A 10 34.18 9.24 -24.28
N SER A 11 33.02 9.77 -23.89
CA SER A 11 31.88 10.03 -24.78
C SER A 11 32.13 11.13 -25.82
N GLN A 12 33.17 11.95 -25.63
CA GLN A 12 33.53 13.06 -26.52
C GLN A 12 34.63 12.70 -27.52
N ALA A 13 35.02 11.42 -27.60
CA ALA A 13 36.11 10.96 -28.45
C ALA A 13 35.86 11.21 -29.94
N GLY A 14 36.85 11.79 -30.64
CA GLY A 14 36.74 12.15 -32.05
C GLY A 14 35.81 13.33 -32.35
N GLY A 15 35.34 14.04 -31.32
CA GLY A 15 34.59 15.30 -31.44
C GLY A 15 35.48 16.53 -31.29
N SER A 16 34.86 17.69 -31.10
CA SER A 16 35.54 18.96 -30.80
C SER A 16 34.99 19.58 -29.51
N VAL A 17 35.86 20.06 -28.64
CA VAL A 17 35.49 20.74 -27.39
C VAL A 17 36.10 22.14 -27.34
N MET A 18 35.41 23.10 -26.72
CA MET A 18 35.89 24.47 -26.61
C MET A 18 36.80 24.61 -25.37
N CYS A 19 38.05 25.04 -25.55
CA CYS A 19 38.96 25.42 -24.44
C CYS A 19 38.35 26.62 -23.71
N GLY A 20 38.62 26.76 -22.40
CA GLY A 20 38.21 27.93 -21.62
C GLY A 20 38.75 29.27 -22.16
N CYS A 21 39.73 29.24 -23.07
CA CYS A 21 40.23 30.40 -23.80
C CYS A 21 39.41 30.76 -25.07
N GLY A 22 38.33 30.03 -25.37
CA GLY A 22 37.49 30.24 -26.55
C GLY A 22 37.97 29.54 -27.84
N GLU A 23 39.09 28.82 -27.80
CA GLU A 23 39.61 28.07 -28.96
C GLU A 23 38.95 26.68 -29.04
N THR A 24 38.63 26.20 -30.24
CA THR A 24 38.09 24.83 -30.42
C THR A 24 39.25 23.83 -30.54
N LEU A 25 39.25 22.81 -29.69
CA LEU A 25 40.22 21.73 -29.65
C LEU A 25 39.58 20.44 -30.20
N GLU A 26 40.27 19.77 -31.12
CA GLU A 26 39.87 18.42 -31.54
C GLU A 26 40.24 17.39 -30.48
N VAL A 27 39.26 16.58 -30.11
CA VAL A 27 39.42 15.51 -29.13
C VAL A 27 40.03 14.30 -29.83
N PRO A 28 41.14 13.74 -29.31
CA PRO A 28 41.76 12.56 -29.88
C PRO A 28 40.80 11.37 -29.96
N SER A 29 41.13 10.40 -30.82
CA SER A 29 40.37 9.15 -30.91
C SER A 29 40.35 8.41 -29.56
N LEU A 30 39.34 7.56 -29.39
CA LEU A 30 39.12 6.76 -28.18
C LEU A 30 40.36 5.97 -27.72
N ARG A 31 41.22 5.55 -28.65
CA ARG A 31 42.47 4.84 -28.34
C ARG A 31 43.51 5.77 -27.70
N ALA A 32 43.64 7.01 -28.18
CA ALA A 32 44.58 8.00 -27.65
C ALA A 32 44.11 8.61 -26.32
N ILE A 33 42.78 8.71 -26.08
CA ILE A 33 42.25 9.19 -24.78
C ILE A 33 42.67 8.27 -23.62
N ARG A 34 42.80 6.96 -23.87
CA ARG A 34 43.25 5.99 -22.85
C ARG A 34 44.72 6.17 -22.45
N GLU A 35 45.50 6.86 -23.26
CA GLU A 35 46.91 7.15 -23.01
C GLU A 35 47.11 8.51 -22.31
N LEU A 36 46.04 9.31 -22.16
CA LEU A 36 46.07 10.56 -21.41
C LEU A 36 46.17 10.30 -19.91
N THR A 37 46.85 11.21 -19.20
CA THR A 37 46.94 11.15 -17.74
C THR A 37 45.54 11.25 -17.14
N PRO A 38 45.09 10.26 -16.35
CA PRO A 38 43.78 10.31 -15.72
C PRO A 38 43.73 11.54 -14.81
N SER A 39 42.76 12.42 -15.05
CA SER A 39 42.49 13.55 -14.16
C SER A 39 42.18 13.02 -12.76
N SER A 40 42.86 13.53 -11.74
CA SER A 40 42.58 13.20 -10.35
C SER A 40 41.17 13.62 -9.91
N GLU A 41 40.53 14.55 -10.65
CA GLU A 41 39.16 15.00 -10.40
C GLU A 41 38.09 14.00 -10.88
N ALA A 42 38.45 12.97 -11.65
CA ALA A 42 37.51 11.93 -12.05
C ALA A 42 37.09 10.98 -10.90
N THR A 43 37.60 11.21 -9.69
CA THR A 43 37.42 10.31 -8.53
C THR A 43 36.34 10.76 -7.54
N ASP A 44 35.54 11.77 -7.87
CA ASP A 44 34.26 12.01 -7.17
C ASP A 44 33.10 11.37 -7.96
N ALA A 45 33.25 10.10 -8.30
CA ALA A 45 32.09 9.22 -8.37
C ALA A 45 31.50 9.19 -6.97
N ARG A 46 30.64 10.18 -6.68
CA ARG A 46 29.95 10.47 -5.41
C ARG A 46 29.67 9.17 -4.69
N LYS A 47 30.59 8.73 -3.81
CA LYS A 47 30.52 7.42 -3.17
C LYS A 47 29.19 7.42 -2.46
N TYR A 48 28.29 6.54 -2.88
CA TYR A 48 26.95 6.40 -2.33
C TYR A 48 27.12 5.89 -0.89
N GLN A 49 27.48 6.79 0.03
CA GLN A 49 27.69 6.43 1.42
C GLN A 49 26.33 5.98 1.95
N TRP A 50 26.30 4.74 2.41
CA TRP A 50 25.12 4.16 3.03
C TRP A 50 24.91 4.88 4.37
N ASN A 51 23.87 5.72 4.44
CA ASN A 51 23.48 6.34 5.70
C ASN A 51 22.65 5.32 6.51
N PRO A 52 23.17 4.78 7.62
CA PRO A 52 22.47 3.78 8.42
C PRO A 52 21.13 4.30 8.97
N ALA A 53 21.00 5.60 9.26
CA ALA A 53 19.73 6.19 9.69
C ALA A 53 18.67 6.19 8.58
N ALA A 54 19.08 6.39 7.32
CA ALA A 54 18.20 6.25 6.17
C ALA A 54 17.78 4.79 5.94
N GLY A 55 18.68 3.84 6.21
CA GLY A 55 18.37 2.40 6.19
C GLY A 55 17.33 2.01 7.24
N VAL A 56 17.49 2.51 8.48
CA VAL A 56 16.55 2.22 9.59
C VAL A 56 15.17 2.81 9.31
N THR A 57 15.08 4.03 8.79
CA THR A 57 13.79 4.67 8.46
C THR A 57 13.08 3.99 7.29
N PHE A 58 13.82 3.55 6.28
CA PHE A 58 13.25 2.73 5.21
C PHE A 58 12.74 1.38 5.75
N ALA A 59 13.56 0.69 6.53
CA ALA A 59 13.20 -0.61 7.10
C ALA A 59 11.96 -0.51 8.00
N SER A 60 11.85 0.51 8.86
CA SER A 60 10.68 0.70 9.70
C SER A 60 9.41 0.96 8.90
N GLY A 61 9.48 1.79 7.85
CA GLY A 61 8.35 2.01 6.94
C GLY A 61 7.89 0.74 6.23
N VAL A 62 8.84 -0.09 5.77
CA VAL A 62 8.54 -1.40 5.15
C VAL A 62 7.88 -2.35 6.16
N VAL A 63 8.39 -2.44 7.39
CA VAL A 63 7.79 -3.27 8.44
C VAL A 63 6.36 -2.83 8.74
N ILE A 64 6.12 -1.52 8.88
CA ILE A 64 4.77 -0.98 9.08
C ILE A 64 3.85 -1.36 7.91
N ALA A 65 4.34 -1.24 6.68
CA ALA A 65 3.57 -1.60 5.49
C ALA A 65 3.25 -3.10 5.45
N LEU A 66 4.19 -3.98 5.80
CA LEU A 66 3.96 -5.42 5.87
C LEU A 66 2.95 -5.80 6.94
N VAL A 67 3.03 -5.20 8.13
CA VAL A 67 2.05 -5.43 9.20
C VAL A 67 0.66 -4.98 8.77
N GLY A 68 0.54 -3.77 8.20
CA GLY A 68 -0.73 -3.27 7.67
C GLY A 68 -1.31 -4.18 6.58
N ALA A 69 -0.47 -4.68 5.68
CA ALA A 69 -0.88 -5.59 4.61
C ALA A 69 -1.32 -6.94 5.15
N GLY A 70 -0.62 -7.49 6.14
CA GLY A 70 -0.99 -8.73 6.83
C GLY A 70 -2.35 -8.61 7.51
N VAL A 71 -2.60 -7.52 8.24
CA VAL A 71 -3.91 -7.26 8.86
C VAL A 71 -5.00 -7.10 7.80
N ALA A 72 -4.77 -6.29 6.76
CA ALA A 72 -5.76 -6.08 5.70
C ALA A 72 -6.12 -7.38 4.97
N LEU A 73 -5.11 -8.19 4.64
CA LEU A 73 -5.29 -9.49 3.99
C LEU A 73 -6.04 -10.47 4.90
N PHE A 74 -5.62 -10.58 6.16
CA PHE A 74 -6.29 -11.44 7.13
C PHE A 74 -7.77 -11.08 7.30
N MET A 75 -8.08 -9.79 7.48
CA MET A 75 -9.47 -9.32 7.60
C MET A 75 -10.26 -9.54 6.31
N HIS A 76 -9.63 -9.41 5.14
CA HIS A 76 -10.27 -9.69 3.86
C HIS A 76 -10.62 -11.17 3.72
N LEU A 77 -9.70 -12.08 4.02
CA LEU A 77 -9.95 -13.52 3.96
C LEU A 77 -11.09 -13.95 4.90
N ASN A 78 -11.08 -13.44 6.14
CA ASN A 78 -12.17 -13.70 7.10
C ASN A 78 -13.52 -13.11 6.62
N SER A 79 -13.50 -12.00 5.87
CA SER A 79 -14.75 -11.42 5.34
C SER A 79 -15.38 -12.24 4.20
N LEU A 80 -14.59 -13.06 3.48
CA LEU A 80 -15.11 -13.88 2.39
C LEU A 80 -16.05 -14.98 2.91
N GLU A 81 -15.75 -15.57 4.07
CA GLU A 81 -16.61 -16.57 4.70
C GLU A 81 -18.00 -16.01 5.04
N LEU A 82 -18.05 -14.75 5.47
CA LEU A 82 -19.29 -14.07 5.86
C LEU A 82 -20.10 -13.54 4.67
N THR A 83 -19.47 -13.37 3.51
CA THR A 83 -20.13 -12.81 2.31
C THR A 83 -21.04 -13.84 1.62
N ASN A 84 -20.82 -15.13 1.89
CA ASN A 84 -21.60 -16.23 1.31
C ASN A 84 -22.83 -16.62 2.15
N LEU A 85 -23.21 -15.84 3.17
CA LEU A 85 -24.48 -16.05 3.85
C LEU A 85 -25.61 -15.50 2.97
N GLU A 86 -26.33 -16.40 2.33
CA GLU A 86 -27.58 -16.06 1.65
C GLU A 86 -28.65 -15.70 2.70
N PRO A 87 -29.54 -14.74 2.37
CA PRO A 87 -30.73 -14.51 3.18
C PRO A 87 -31.60 -15.79 3.20
N PRO A 88 -32.47 -15.95 4.21
CA PRO A 88 -33.42 -17.04 4.20
C PRO A 88 -34.22 -17.03 2.88
N PRO A 89 -34.52 -18.20 2.30
CA PRO A 89 -35.28 -18.32 1.06
C PRO A 89 -36.61 -17.56 1.14
N GLU A 90 -37.00 -16.87 0.07
CA GLU A 90 -38.22 -16.06 0.06
C GLU A 90 -39.48 -16.91 0.30
N ASP A 91 -39.47 -18.17 -0.13
CA ASP A 91 -40.56 -19.13 0.08
C ASP A 91 -40.70 -19.57 1.53
N GLU A 92 -39.59 -19.76 2.26
CA GLU A 92 -39.62 -20.03 3.70
C GLU A 92 -40.22 -18.84 4.47
N VAL A 93 -39.80 -17.62 4.13
CA VAL A 93 -40.33 -16.40 4.74
C VAL A 93 -41.82 -16.23 4.41
N ALA A 94 -42.22 -16.48 3.17
CA ALA A 94 -43.61 -16.40 2.74
C ALA A 94 -44.49 -17.44 3.43
N ALA A 95 -43.97 -18.66 3.66
CA ALA A 95 -44.70 -19.70 4.39
C ALA A 95 -44.97 -19.29 5.85
N TRP A 96 -43.97 -18.74 6.54
CA TRP A 96 -44.14 -18.21 7.90
C TRP A 96 -45.15 -17.06 7.97
N ILE A 97 -45.11 -16.14 7.00
CA ILE A 97 -46.08 -15.03 6.93
C ILE A 97 -47.49 -15.58 6.68
N ALA A 98 -47.64 -16.53 5.75
CA ALA A 98 -48.93 -17.14 5.44
C ALA A 98 -49.52 -17.90 6.61
N GLU A 99 -48.69 -18.59 7.41
CA GLU A 99 -49.12 -19.26 8.65
C GLU A 99 -49.72 -18.24 9.63
N VAL A 100 -49.00 -17.14 9.89
CA VAL A 100 -49.46 -16.05 10.77
C VAL A 100 -50.73 -15.38 10.24
N ASP A 101 -50.82 -15.14 8.93
CA ASP A 101 -51.99 -14.52 8.29
C ASP A 101 -53.22 -15.44 8.30
N SER A 102 -53.01 -16.76 8.39
CA SER A 102 -54.08 -17.77 8.45
C SER A 102 -54.55 -18.09 9.87
N ALA A 103 -53.81 -17.66 10.89
CA ALA A 103 -54.13 -17.93 12.29
C ALA A 103 -55.41 -17.20 12.72
N ALA A 104 -56.20 -17.84 13.58
CA ALA A 104 -57.42 -17.24 14.11
C ALA A 104 -57.08 -16.02 15.01
N PRO A 105 -57.89 -14.96 15.04
CA PRO A 105 -57.62 -13.79 15.88
C PRO A 105 -57.45 -14.13 17.36
N GLU A 106 -58.17 -15.11 17.88
CA GLU A 106 -58.06 -15.56 19.27
C GLU A 106 -56.68 -16.19 19.56
N GLU A 107 -56.14 -16.95 18.61
CA GLU A 107 -54.84 -17.61 18.69
C GLU A 107 -53.70 -16.59 18.67
N LEU A 108 -53.79 -15.58 17.80
CA LEU A 108 -52.82 -14.48 17.75
C LEU A 108 -52.82 -13.68 19.07
N ILE A 109 -53.99 -13.45 19.68
CA ILE A 109 -54.10 -12.80 20.99
C ILE A 109 -53.46 -13.67 22.08
N GLU A 110 -53.65 -14.99 22.03
CA GLU A 110 -53.02 -15.91 22.97
C GLU A 110 -51.50 -15.92 22.81
N MET A 111 -50.98 -16.06 21.59
CA MET A 111 -49.54 -15.97 21.28
C MET A 111 -48.94 -14.65 21.79
N TRP A 112 -49.62 -13.53 21.56
CA TRP A 112 -49.18 -12.23 22.07
C TRP A 112 -49.19 -12.16 23.59
N ASN A 113 -50.21 -12.71 24.24
CA ASN A 113 -50.29 -12.73 25.71
C ASN A 113 -49.21 -13.61 26.32
N VAL A 114 -48.88 -14.74 25.70
CA VAL A 114 -47.75 -15.60 26.07
C VAL A 114 -46.44 -14.83 25.91
N ALA A 115 -46.21 -14.21 24.76
CA ALA A 115 -45.01 -13.40 24.52
C ALA A 115 -44.86 -12.25 25.53
N ARG A 116 -45.96 -11.62 25.96
CA ARG A 116 -45.93 -10.58 26.99
C ARG A 116 -45.64 -11.09 28.40
N HIS A 117 -46.19 -12.26 28.78
CA HIS A 117 -46.02 -12.79 30.14
C HIS A 117 -44.70 -13.53 30.31
N VAL A 118 -44.33 -14.35 29.32
CA VAL A 118 -43.11 -15.17 29.35
C VAL A 118 -41.90 -14.38 28.84
N GLY A 119 -42.14 -13.35 28.02
CA GLY A 119 -41.10 -12.65 27.27
C GLY A 119 -40.76 -13.37 25.97
N LEU A 120 -40.08 -12.66 25.05
CA LEU A 120 -39.59 -13.22 23.78
C LEU A 120 -38.29 -14.03 23.96
N GLY A 121 -37.88 -14.30 25.20
CA GLY A 121 -36.56 -14.83 25.54
C GLY A 121 -35.45 -13.81 25.29
N ASP A 122 -34.20 -14.30 25.27
CA ASP A 122 -33.04 -13.49 24.94
C ASP A 122 -33.06 -13.14 23.45
N TYR A 123 -32.86 -11.86 23.13
CA TYR A 123 -32.78 -11.42 21.74
C TYR A 123 -31.53 -12.01 21.08
N HIS A 124 -31.75 -12.94 20.15
CA HIS A 124 -30.73 -13.43 19.24
C HIS A 124 -30.96 -12.81 17.87
N ALA A 125 -30.08 -11.90 17.47
CA ALA A 125 -30.08 -11.40 16.09
C ALA A 125 -29.96 -12.58 15.12
N SER A 126 -30.64 -12.54 13.98
CA SER A 126 -30.53 -13.61 12.99
C SER A 126 -29.07 -13.76 12.53
N PRO A 127 -28.62 -14.98 12.13
CA PRO A 127 -27.25 -15.20 11.67
C PRO A 127 -26.84 -14.23 10.56
N PHE A 128 -27.78 -13.88 9.67
CA PHE A 128 -27.59 -12.86 8.63
C PHE A 128 -27.32 -11.46 9.20
N VAL A 129 -28.10 -11.03 10.20
CA VAL A 129 -27.91 -9.73 10.86
C VAL A 129 -26.59 -9.70 11.62
N GLN A 130 -26.24 -10.76 12.34
CA GLN A 130 -24.96 -10.89 13.03
C GLN A 130 -23.79 -10.85 12.05
N ALA A 131 -23.85 -11.62 10.96
CA ALA A 131 -22.83 -11.65 9.93
C ALA A 131 -22.65 -10.28 9.26
N ARG A 132 -23.76 -9.55 9.02
CA ARG A 132 -23.72 -8.19 8.47
C ARG A 132 -23.06 -7.18 9.42
N MET A 133 -23.32 -7.28 10.73
CA MET A 133 -22.66 -6.43 11.72
C MET A 133 -21.15 -6.73 11.80
N VAL A 134 -20.79 -8.01 11.80
CA VAL A 134 -19.39 -8.45 11.83
C VAL A 134 -18.65 -8.04 10.55
N SER A 135 -19.27 -8.19 9.38
CA SER A 135 -18.65 -7.85 8.09
C SER A 135 -18.36 -6.35 7.96
N GLN A 136 -19.25 -5.48 8.45
CA GLN A 136 -18.98 -4.04 8.52
C GLN A 136 -17.75 -3.73 9.39
N ARG A 137 -17.61 -4.42 10.53
CA ARG A 137 -16.47 -4.26 11.43
C ARG A 137 -15.16 -4.74 10.78
N LEU A 138 -15.18 -5.90 10.13
CA LEU A 138 -14.03 -6.42 9.39
C LEU A 138 -13.64 -5.50 8.23
N ALA A 139 -14.60 -4.93 7.51
CA ALA A 139 -14.35 -3.98 6.44
C ALA A 139 -13.67 -2.70 6.97
N MET A 140 -14.09 -2.20 8.14
CA MET A 140 -13.43 -1.08 8.80
C MET A 140 -11.97 -1.42 9.14
N TYR A 141 -11.70 -2.56 9.78
CA TYR A 141 -10.33 -2.98 10.11
C TYR A 141 -9.47 -3.21 8.88
N ARG A 142 -10.02 -3.79 7.81
CA ARG A 142 -9.34 -3.91 6.51
C ARG A 142 -8.93 -2.54 5.97
N ASN A 143 -9.83 -1.57 5.99
CA ASN A 143 -9.55 -0.21 5.51
C ASN A 143 -8.49 0.49 6.36
N ILE A 144 -8.54 0.32 7.69
CA ILE A 144 -7.47 0.79 8.60
C ILE A 144 -6.13 0.16 8.22
N GLY A 145 -6.09 -1.15 7.98
CA GLY A 145 -4.89 -1.86 7.52
C GLY A 145 -4.33 -1.25 6.23
N LEU A 146 -5.17 -0.95 5.24
CA LEU A 146 -4.76 -0.30 3.99
C LEU A 146 -4.20 1.12 4.19
N ILE A 147 -4.78 1.90 5.11
CA ILE A 147 -4.25 3.23 5.48
C ILE A 147 -2.86 3.10 6.13
N VAL A 148 -2.66 2.09 6.98
CA VAL A 148 -1.35 1.80 7.57
C VAL A 148 -0.33 1.40 6.50
N VAL A 149 -0.73 0.59 5.51
CA VAL A 149 0.12 0.25 4.35
C VAL A 149 0.55 1.52 3.62
N ALA A 150 -0.40 2.37 3.24
CA ALA A 150 -0.13 3.59 2.50
C ALA A 150 0.81 4.53 3.28
N SER A 151 0.60 4.64 4.60
CA SER A 151 1.43 5.44 5.49
C SER A 151 2.86 4.90 5.60
N GLY A 152 3.02 3.58 5.75
CA GLY A 152 4.32 2.91 5.80
C GLY A 152 5.11 3.07 4.49
N LEU A 153 4.43 2.94 3.35
CA LEU A 153 5.02 3.16 2.02
C LEU A 153 5.39 4.64 1.80
N ALA A 154 4.56 5.58 2.23
CA ALA A 154 4.89 7.01 2.16
C ALA A 154 6.12 7.35 3.01
N PHE A 155 6.21 6.79 4.22
CA PHE A 155 7.35 6.96 5.12
C PHE A 155 8.64 6.38 4.51
N ALA A 156 8.59 5.15 4.00
CA ALA A 156 9.71 4.52 3.30
C ALA A 156 10.10 5.26 2.01
N GLY A 157 9.13 5.79 1.26
CA GLY A 157 9.40 6.59 0.06
C GLY A 157 10.07 7.92 0.39
N SER A 158 9.63 8.59 1.45
CA SER A 158 10.20 9.88 1.89
C SER A 158 11.69 9.79 2.21
N SER A 159 12.16 8.67 2.79
CA SER A 159 13.58 8.49 3.10
C SER A 159 14.44 8.35 1.83
N VAL A 160 13.88 7.78 0.76
CA VAL A 160 14.53 7.69 -0.55
C VAL A 160 14.60 9.06 -1.23
N PHE A 161 13.52 9.85 -1.17
CA PHE A 161 13.49 11.20 -1.76
C PHE A 161 14.43 12.18 -1.05
N LEU A 162 14.49 12.14 0.28
CA LEU A 162 15.43 12.95 1.07
C LEU A 162 16.89 12.61 0.72
N ARG A 163 17.17 11.33 0.43
CA ARG A 163 18.50 10.88 0.01
C ARG A 163 18.88 11.34 -1.40
N ARG A 164 17.91 11.37 -2.34
CA ARG A 164 18.15 11.90 -3.70
C ARG A 164 18.45 13.40 -3.72
N ARG A 165 17.90 14.16 -2.78
CA ARG A 165 18.07 15.63 -2.72
C ARG A 165 19.39 16.07 -2.08
N SER A 166 20.03 15.17 -1.33
CA SER A 166 21.30 15.41 -0.63
C SER A 166 22.52 14.82 -1.36
N ALA A 167 22.31 14.10 -2.46
CA ALA A 167 23.35 13.65 -3.37
C ALA A 167 23.50 14.67 -4.50
#